data_AF-M4U9S1-F1
#
_entry.id   AF-M4U9S1-F1
#
_cell.length_a   1.000
_cell.length_b   1.000
_cell.length_c   1.000
_cell.angle_alpha   90.00
_cell.angle_beta   90.00
_cell.angle_gamma   90.00
#
_symmetry.space_group_name_H-M   'P 1'
#
loop_
_entity.id
_entity.type
_entity.pdbx_description
1 polymer ?
#
loop_
_entity_poly.entity_id
_entity_poly.type
_entity_poly.pdbx_seq_one_letter_code
_entity_poly.pdbx_strand_id
1 'polypeptide(L)'
;MSFFAASLLHKFLLFTFLLGLLHARSITINVKSIFLQSVGAIFIGGLLSLYLPSSLLIRLSISVFECILIVFILLTFLLPKHFSILCALWQVLLLTLASYLFFLQPEILLITSASVLNTALILNVSALIFAVFLLVLCQLSSYKMSKFQPKLGLFFGLLILFLWAFSLSGQLLLSMMKLHVATLTSLRLSFASKSIYFTEFVSYSAILFLCVFSVRYHFKFIAPLVEPLKTLTAIKYRHALAQYYQKRRLLRLTVLTLLLCLSSLLFWDLYASRPASLSASTFVTLESDDAIHLDIKKLELGSGKLYRFIWVASDGKAIRFFVINRYKDQLKLGVVFDACLLCGDKGYVQKGNQVICLACGVRIFIPSIGKVGGCNPIPMQFTQDATEVRISKESLLQGYQYFTQTLEIEVWDPVAKIKLLNTKASSQYKYKGKTWFFINDANYTHFRDDPERYLENTASATGDK
;
A
#
# COMPACT_ATOMS: atom_id res chain seq x y z
N MET A 1 3.43 5.43 -10.86
CA MET A 1 2.66 4.22 -11.22
C MET A 1 1.29 4.30 -10.57
N SER A 2 0.21 4.07 -11.33
CA SER A 2 -1.15 3.99 -10.80
C SER A 2 -1.43 2.59 -10.24
N PHE A 3 -2.49 2.46 -9.42
CA PHE A 3 -3.00 1.16 -8.94
C PHE A 3 -3.16 0.17 -10.11
N PHE A 4 -3.79 0.63 -11.20
CA PHE A 4 -4.11 -0.20 -12.36
C PHE A 4 -2.87 -0.78 -13.02
N ALA A 5 -1.82 0.03 -13.18
CA ALA A 5 -0.59 -0.41 -13.81
C ALA A 5 0.19 -1.38 -12.93
N ALA A 6 0.26 -1.13 -11.61
CA ALA A 6 0.89 -2.05 -10.67
C ALA A 6 0.12 -3.37 -10.59
N SER A 7 -1.20 -3.31 -10.48
CA SER A 7 -2.05 -4.51 -10.48
C SER A 7 -1.90 -5.32 -11.77
N LEU A 8 -1.88 -4.67 -12.93
CA LEU A 8 -1.64 -5.34 -14.20
C LEU A 8 -0.28 -6.07 -14.19
N LEU A 9 0.77 -5.43 -13.68
CA LEU A 9 2.07 -6.08 -13.53
C LEU A 9 1.99 -7.28 -12.57
N HIS A 10 1.40 -7.15 -11.37
CA HIS A 10 1.27 -8.28 -10.43
C HIS A 10 0.51 -9.46 -11.05
N LYS A 11 -0.56 -9.23 -11.82
CA LYS A 11 -1.37 -10.30 -12.43
C LYS A 11 -0.73 -10.93 -13.66
N PHE A 12 0.05 -10.20 -14.46
CA PHE A 12 0.59 -10.69 -15.74
C PHE A 12 2.06 -11.09 -15.72
N LEU A 13 2.87 -10.62 -14.77
CA LEU A 13 4.33 -10.72 -14.87
C LEU A 13 4.85 -12.16 -14.70
N LEU A 14 4.20 -12.99 -13.87
CA LEU A 14 4.46 -14.43 -13.80
C LEU A 14 4.15 -15.11 -15.14
N PHE A 15 2.97 -14.86 -15.71
CA PHE A 15 2.53 -15.51 -16.94
C PHE A 15 3.38 -15.09 -18.15
N THR A 16 3.71 -13.82 -18.28
CA THR A 16 4.54 -13.33 -19.40
C THR A 16 5.98 -13.84 -19.34
N PHE A 17 6.56 -13.97 -18.13
CA PHE A 17 7.83 -14.65 -17.94
C PHE A 17 7.75 -16.13 -18.32
N LEU A 18 6.73 -16.85 -17.82
CA LEU A 18 6.51 -18.27 -18.13
C LEU A 18 6.30 -18.50 -19.62
N LEU A 19 5.53 -17.63 -20.29
CA LEU A 19 5.33 -17.65 -21.73
C LEU A 19 6.64 -17.46 -22.48
N GLY A 20 7.53 -16.57 -22.04
CA GLY A 20 8.84 -16.45 -22.66
C GLY A 20 9.66 -17.75 -22.55
N LEU A 21 9.64 -18.41 -21.39
CA LEU A 21 10.30 -19.71 -21.20
C LEU A 21 9.71 -20.80 -22.12
N LEU A 22 8.38 -20.85 -22.26
CA LEU A 22 7.69 -21.82 -23.12
C LEU A 22 8.01 -21.55 -24.60
N HIS A 23 7.94 -20.30 -25.05
CA HIS A 23 8.33 -19.92 -26.41
C HIS A 23 9.81 -20.22 -26.72
N ALA A 24 10.69 -20.19 -25.72
CA ALA A 24 12.10 -20.52 -25.94
C ALA A 24 12.30 -21.99 -26.37
N ARG A 25 11.31 -22.85 -26.09
CA ARG A 25 11.29 -24.24 -26.52
C ARG A 25 10.79 -24.40 -27.96
N SER A 26 10.09 -23.42 -28.53
CA SER A 26 9.59 -23.53 -29.91
C SER A 26 10.71 -23.35 -30.95
N ILE A 27 10.57 -24.06 -32.07
CA ILE A 27 11.48 -23.97 -33.20
C ILE A 27 11.26 -22.65 -33.94
N THR A 28 10.00 -22.35 -34.28
CA THR A 28 9.59 -21.13 -34.97
C THR A 28 8.71 -20.27 -34.08
N ILE A 29 8.82 -18.95 -34.27
CA ILE A 29 7.96 -17.96 -33.62
C ILE A 29 7.43 -17.02 -34.69
N ASN A 30 6.11 -16.84 -34.72
CA ASN A 30 5.46 -15.83 -35.53
C ASN A 30 5.00 -14.69 -34.62
N VAL A 31 5.71 -13.56 -34.67
CA VAL A 31 5.46 -12.39 -33.81
C VAL A 31 4.06 -11.81 -34.06
N LYS A 32 3.59 -11.79 -35.31
CA LYS A 32 2.24 -11.30 -35.66
C LYS A 32 1.16 -12.17 -35.02
N SER A 33 1.36 -13.49 -35.04
CA SER A 33 0.46 -14.45 -34.41
C SER A 33 0.42 -14.28 -32.90
N ILE A 34 1.57 -14.15 -32.24
CA ILE A 34 1.66 -13.90 -30.79
C ILE A 34 0.93 -12.61 -30.42
N PHE A 35 1.14 -11.53 -31.18
CA PHE A 35 0.46 -10.26 -30.94
C PHE A 35 -1.07 -10.42 -31.01
N LEU A 36 -1.58 -11.02 -32.09
CA LEU A 36 -3.02 -11.20 -32.28
C LEU A 36 -3.63 -12.11 -31.21
N GLN A 37 -2.96 -13.20 -30.86
CA GLN A 37 -3.35 -14.09 -29.76
C GLN A 37 -3.39 -13.36 -28.42
N SER A 38 -2.42 -12.47 -28.15
CA SER A 38 -2.37 -11.73 -26.90
C SER A 38 -3.52 -10.74 -26.77
N VAL A 39 -3.79 -9.98 -27.84
CA VAL A 39 -4.91 -9.02 -27.88
C VAL A 39 -6.23 -9.77 -27.74
N GLY A 40 -6.42 -10.86 -28.49
CA GLY A 40 -7.62 -11.69 -28.42
C GLY A 40 -7.82 -12.31 -27.03
N ALA A 41 -6.77 -12.86 -26.42
CA ALA A 41 -6.82 -13.45 -25.08
C ALA A 41 -7.16 -12.42 -24.00
N ILE A 42 -6.58 -11.22 -24.07
CA ILE A 42 -6.90 -10.14 -23.13
C ILE A 42 -8.36 -9.74 -23.27
N PHE A 43 -8.87 -9.59 -24.50
CA PHE A 43 -10.27 -9.27 -24.76
C PHE A 43 -11.22 -10.36 -24.24
N ILE A 44 -10.93 -11.63 -24.51
CA ILE A 44 -11.72 -12.78 -24.03
C ILE A 44 -11.75 -12.80 -22.50
N GLY A 45 -10.60 -12.62 -21.83
CA GLY A 45 -10.53 -12.60 -20.36
C GLY A 45 -11.37 -11.47 -19.75
N GLY A 46 -11.35 -10.28 -20.37
CA GLY A 46 -12.19 -9.15 -19.96
C GLY A 46 -13.68 -9.41 -20.18
N LEU A 47 -14.07 -10.03 -21.29
CA LEU A 47 -15.47 -10.45 -21.50
C LEU A 47 -15.90 -11.48 -20.44
N LEU A 48 -15.07 -12.49 -20.17
CA LEU A 48 -15.36 -13.50 -19.15
C LEU A 48 -15.60 -12.89 -17.77
N SER A 49 -14.84 -11.85 -17.39
CA SER A 49 -15.06 -11.16 -16.10
C SER A 49 -16.38 -10.39 -16.01
N LEU A 50 -16.97 -10.00 -17.14
CA LEU A 50 -18.26 -9.31 -17.19
C LEU A 50 -19.44 -10.28 -17.11
N TYR A 51 -19.30 -11.46 -17.73
CA TYR A 51 -20.39 -12.44 -17.84
C TYR A 51 -20.39 -13.49 -16.72
N LEU A 52 -19.24 -13.82 -16.15
CA LEU A 52 -19.18 -14.82 -15.07
C LEU A 52 -19.55 -14.21 -13.73
N PRO A 53 -20.55 -14.75 -13.01
CA PRO A 53 -20.90 -14.24 -11.69
C PRO A 53 -19.77 -14.42 -10.68
N SER A 54 -19.69 -13.51 -9.70
CA SER A 54 -18.74 -13.59 -8.58
C SER A 54 -19.17 -14.62 -7.52
N SER A 55 -19.52 -15.83 -7.95
CA SER A 55 -19.94 -16.91 -7.06
C SER A 55 -18.75 -17.73 -6.55
N LEU A 56 -18.93 -18.37 -5.38
CA LEU A 56 -17.92 -19.26 -4.81
C LEU A 56 -17.62 -20.46 -5.73
N LEU A 57 -18.65 -20.99 -6.41
CA LEU A 57 -18.53 -22.11 -7.34
C LEU A 57 -17.62 -21.75 -8.53
N ILE A 58 -17.81 -20.57 -9.13
CA ILE A 58 -16.99 -20.13 -10.27
C ILE A 58 -15.53 -19.95 -9.85
N ARG A 59 -15.29 -19.35 -8.68
CA ARG A 59 -13.92 -19.21 -8.15
C ARG A 59 -13.24 -20.56 -7.92
N LEU A 60 -13.97 -21.55 -7.42
CA LEU A 60 -13.46 -22.91 -7.28
C LEU A 60 -13.15 -23.52 -8.66
N SER A 61 -14.06 -23.40 -9.63
CA SER A 61 -13.86 -23.91 -10.99
C SER A 61 -12.62 -23.31 -11.66
N ILE A 62 -12.38 -22.01 -11.46
CA ILE A 62 -11.16 -21.35 -11.94
C ILE A 62 -9.93 -21.89 -11.24
N SER A 63 -9.97 -22.08 -9.91
CA SER A 63 -8.85 -22.64 -9.16
C SER A 63 -8.50 -24.07 -9.62
N VAL A 64 -9.52 -24.88 -9.93
CA VAL A 64 -9.35 -26.22 -10.50
C VAL A 64 -8.77 -26.13 -11.91
N PHE A 65 -9.24 -25.19 -12.73
CA PHE A 65 -8.67 -24.93 -14.05
C PHE A 65 -7.20 -24.51 -13.98
N GLU A 66 -6.81 -23.67 -13.02
CA GLU A 66 -5.40 -23.31 -12.77
C GLU A 66 -4.54 -24.53 -12.41
N CYS A 67 -5.04 -25.45 -11.57
CA CYS A 67 -4.36 -26.71 -11.28
C CYS A 67 -4.13 -27.53 -12.56
N ILE A 68 -5.15 -27.64 -13.41
CA ILE A 68 -5.07 -28.34 -14.68
C ILE A 68 -4.00 -27.67 -15.56
N LEU A 69 -4.01 -26.34 -15.69
CA LEU A 69 -3.00 -25.60 -16.45
C LEU A 69 -1.58 -25.89 -15.94
N ILE A 70 -1.36 -25.86 -14.63
CA ILE A 70 -0.05 -26.15 -14.03
C ILE A 70 0.44 -27.54 -14.44
N VAL A 71 -0.42 -28.56 -14.35
CA VAL A 71 -0.08 -29.94 -14.72
C VAL A 71 0.25 -30.04 -16.21
N PHE A 72 -0.56 -29.48 -17.10
CA PHE A 72 -0.28 -29.56 -18.54
C PHE A 72 0.95 -28.74 -18.97
N ILE A 73 1.23 -27.62 -18.30
CA ILE A 73 2.45 -26.85 -18.55
C ILE A 73 3.68 -27.61 -18.03
N LEU A 74 3.57 -28.27 -16.87
CA LEU A 74 4.60 -29.17 -16.37
C LEU A 74 4.91 -30.28 -17.39
N LEU A 75 3.88 -30.94 -17.93
CA LEU A 75 4.02 -31.92 -19.00
C LEU A 75 4.70 -31.30 -20.23
N THR A 76 4.36 -30.07 -20.62
CA THR A 76 5.03 -29.35 -21.72
C THR A 76 6.53 -29.16 -21.48
N PHE A 77 6.95 -28.93 -20.24
CA PHE A 77 8.38 -28.84 -19.90
C PHE A 77 9.10 -30.20 -19.96
N LEU A 78 8.39 -31.30 -19.71
CA LEU A 78 8.89 -32.66 -19.79
C LEU A 78 8.90 -33.21 -21.23
N LEU A 79 8.00 -32.75 -22.10
CA LEU A 79 7.90 -33.18 -23.50
C LEU A 79 9.04 -32.65 -24.40
N PRO A 80 9.37 -33.34 -25.50
CA PRO A 80 10.34 -32.88 -26.50
C PRO A 80 10.01 -31.49 -27.07
N LYS A 81 11.02 -30.75 -27.53
CA LYS A 81 10.95 -29.32 -27.92
C LYS A 81 10.15 -29.02 -29.22
N HIS A 82 9.33 -29.94 -29.72
CA HIS A 82 8.83 -29.88 -31.11
C HIS A 82 7.37 -29.39 -31.25
N PHE A 83 6.65 -29.12 -30.16
CA PHE A 83 5.23 -28.77 -30.21
C PHE A 83 4.98 -27.25 -30.21
N SER A 84 5.14 -26.60 -31.37
CA SER A 84 4.85 -25.17 -31.54
C SER A 84 3.38 -24.81 -31.29
N ILE A 85 2.44 -25.72 -31.57
CA ILE A 85 1.00 -25.53 -31.35
C ILE A 85 0.65 -25.33 -29.87
N LEU A 86 1.39 -25.99 -28.95
CA LEU A 86 1.21 -25.82 -27.52
C LEU A 86 1.59 -24.41 -27.05
N CYS A 87 2.56 -23.76 -27.70
CA CYS A 87 2.96 -22.40 -27.33
C CYS A 87 1.84 -21.38 -27.62
N ALA A 88 1.16 -21.51 -28.76
CA ALA A 88 0.00 -20.69 -29.10
C ALA A 88 -1.15 -20.89 -28.10
N LEU A 89 -1.42 -22.15 -27.74
CA LEU A 89 -2.41 -22.50 -26.72
C LEU A 89 -2.07 -21.87 -25.36
N TRP A 90 -0.82 -21.98 -24.90
CA TRP A 90 -0.39 -21.36 -23.65
C TRP A 90 -0.49 -19.84 -23.67
N GLN A 91 -0.14 -19.19 -24.80
CA GLN A 91 -0.28 -17.74 -24.97
C GLN A 91 -1.73 -17.31 -24.72
N VAL A 92 -2.70 -18.03 -25.30
CA VAL A 92 -4.12 -17.71 -25.15
C VAL A 92 -4.63 -18.01 -23.74
N LEU A 93 -4.37 -19.21 -23.21
CA LEU A 93 -4.93 -19.62 -21.90
C LEU A 93 -4.37 -18.79 -20.74
N LEU A 94 -3.05 -18.56 -20.71
CA LEU A 94 -2.42 -17.82 -19.61
C LEU A 94 -2.77 -16.33 -19.63
N LEU A 95 -2.83 -15.70 -20.81
CA LEU A 95 -3.21 -14.29 -20.89
C LEU A 95 -4.71 -14.07 -20.69
N THR A 96 -5.56 -15.02 -21.11
CA THR A 96 -7.00 -14.99 -20.80
C THR A 96 -7.21 -15.06 -19.29
N LEU A 97 -6.52 -15.98 -18.60
CA LEU A 97 -6.58 -16.10 -17.14
C LEU A 97 -6.07 -14.82 -16.46
N ALA A 98 -4.91 -14.31 -16.86
CA ALA A 98 -4.33 -13.08 -16.31
C ALA A 98 -5.28 -11.88 -16.46
N SER A 99 -5.89 -11.75 -17.65
CA SER A 99 -6.87 -10.71 -17.96
C SER A 99 -8.13 -10.85 -17.12
N TYR A 100 -8.69 -12.06 -17.03
CA TYR A 100 -9.84 -12.34 -16.18
C TYR A 100 -9.56 -11.97 -14.71
N LEU A 101 -8.43 -12.40 -14.15
CA LEU A 101 -8.04 -12.10 -12.76
C LEU A 101 -7.78 -10.61 -12.51
N PHE A 102 -7.28 -9.90 -13.52
CA PHE A 102 -7.16 -8.44 -13.47
C PHE A 102 -8.55 -7.82 -13.43
N PHE A 103 -9.40 -8.05 -14.43
CA PHE A 103 -10.72 -7.43 -14.56
C PHE A 103 -11.74 -7.81 -13.48
N LEU A 104 -11.50 -8.87 -12.70
CA LEU A 104 -12.32 -9.24 -11.55
C LEU A 104 -12.16 -8.28 -10.35
N GLN A 105 -11.16 -7.41 -10.36
CA GLN A 105 -10.91 -6.47 -9.27
C GLN A 105 -11.97 -5.36 -9.23
N PRO A 106 -12.64 -5.12 -8.08
CA PRO A 106 -13.66 -4.08 -7.98
C PRO A 106 -13.11 -2.67 -8.22
N GLU A 107 -11.82 -2.45 -7.94
CA GLU A 107 -11.15 -1.17 -8.11
C GLU A 107 -11.07 -0.74 -9.60
N ILE A 108 -11.23 -1.66 -10.56
CA ILE A 108 -11.19 -1.35 -12.00
C ILE A 108 -12.34 -0.43 -12.43
N LEU A 109 -13.45 -0.44 -11.70
CA LEU A 109 -14.54 0.51 -11.91
C LEU A 109 -14.12 1.96 -11.60
N LEU A 110 -13.01 2.17 -10.89
CA LEU A 110 -12.47 3.47 -10.52
C LEU A 110 -11.46 4.03 -11.55
N ILE A 111 -11.28 3.40 -12.73
CA ILE A 111 -10.38 3.89 -13.78
C ILE A 111 -10.71 5.34 -14.18
N THR A 112 -12.00 5.67 -14.23
CA THR A 112 -12.49 7.05 -14.25
C THR A 112 -13.78 7.17 -13.45
N SER A 113 -13.88 8.19 -12.60
CA SER A 113 -15.11 8.57 -11.92
C SER A 113 -15.91 9.63 -12.70
N ALA A 114 -15.40 10.08 -13.86
CA ALA A 114 -16.02 11.11 -14.68
C ALA A 114 -16.26 10.60 -16.10
N SER A 115 -17.37 11.04 -16.70
CA SER A 115 -17.74 10.76 -18.09
C SER A 115 -16.92 11.55 -19.12
N VAL A 116 -16.04 12.45 -18.66
CA VAL A 116 -15.24 13.36 -19.49
C VAL A 116 -13.75 13.03 -19.36
N LEU A 117 -13.00 13.24 -20.45
CA LEU A 117 -11.54 13.16 -20.46
C LEU A 117 -10.94 14.07 -19.38
N ASN A 118 -10.25 13.49 -18.41
CA ASN A 118 -9.61 14.22 -17.34
C ASN A 118 -8.16 13.74 -17.15
N THR A 119 -7.37 14.49 -16.38
CA THR A 119 -5.97 14.17 -16.12
C THR A 119 -5.79 12.78 -15.49
N ALA A 120 -6.73 12.34 -14.64
CA ALA A 120 -6.66 11.04 -13.99
C ALA A 120 -6.80 9.88 -15.00
N LEU A 121 -7.76 9.98 -15.93
CA LEU A 121 -7.97 9.01 -17.00
C LEU A 121 -6.74 8.91 -17.91
N ILE A 122 -6.17 10.05 -18.34
CA ILE A 122 -4.95 10.09 -19.17
C ILE A 122 -3.78 9.42 -18.43
N LEU A 123 -3.60 9.72 -17.15
CA LEU A 123 -2.52 9.13 -16.34
C LEU A 123 -2.73 7.61 -16.13
N ASN A 124 -3.96 7.16 -15.88
CA ASN A 124 -4.28 5.76 -15.70
C ASN A 124 -4.08 4.94 -16.99
N VAL A 125 -4.57 5.45 -18.13
CA VAL A 125 -4.44 4.80 -19.44
C VAL A 125 -2.98 4.76 -19.89
N SER A 126 -2.24 5.87 -19.76
CA SER A 126 -0.81 5.89 -20.10
C SER A 126 0.01 4.93 -19.23
N ALA A 127 -0.29 4.85 -17.93
CA ALA A 127 0.35 3.89 -17.03
C ALA A 127 0.04 2.43 -17.40
N LEU A 128 -1.20 2.12 -17.83
CA LEU A 128 -1.56 0.80 -18.34
C LEU A 128 -0.81 0.44 -19.63
N ILE A 129 -0.74 1.37 -20.59
CA ILE A 129 0.03 1.17 -21.83
C ILE A 129 1.50 0.91 -21.51
N PHE A 130 2.08 1.68 -20.59
CA PHE A 130 3.45 1.47 -20.14
C PHE A 130 3.64 0.10 -19.45
N ALA A 131 2.69 -0.35 -18.62
CA ALA A 131 2.74 -1.68 -18.02
C ALA A 131 2.66 -2.79 -19.07
N VAL A 132 1.78 -2.69 -20.07
CA VAL A 132 1.72 -3.64 -21.20
C VAL A 132 3.06 -3.68 -21.96
N PHE A 133 3.67 -2.52 -22.20
CA PHE A 133 5.00 -2.45 -22.81
C PHE A 133 6.06 -3.21 -21.99
N LEU A 134 6.09 -3.01 -20.66
CA LEU A 134 7.00 -3.74 -19.78
C LEU A 134 6.76 -5.26 -19.80
N LEU A 135 5.50 -5.70 -19.86
CA LEU A 135 5.11 -7.11 -19.96
C LEU A 135 5.60 -7.75 -21.27
N VAL A 136 5.47 -7.04 -22.40
CA VAL A 136 6.02 -7.49 -23.69
C VAL A 136 7.55 -7.61 -23.62
N LEU A 137 8.23 -6.62 -23.01
CA LEU A 137 9.68 -6.69 -22.82
C LEU A 137 10.10 -7.83 -21.89
N CYS A 138 9.30 -8.14 -20.86
CA CYS A 138 9.52 -9.26 -19.95
C CYS A 138 9.45 -10.60 -20.69
N GLN A 139 8.40 -10.82 -21.49
CA GLN A 139 8.25 -12.02 -22.32
C GLN A 139 9.39 -12.15 -23.33
N LEU A 140 9.77 -11.05 -23.99
CA LEU A 140 10.88 -11.04 -24.96
C LEU A 140 12.23 -11.36 -24.30
N SER A 141 12.49 -10.77 -23.13
CA SER A 141 13.73 -10.97 -22.38
C SER A 141 13.85 -12.41 -21.88
N SER A 142 12.80 -12.93 -21.23
CA SER A 142 12.76 -14.32 -20.74
C SER A 142 12.88 -15.32 -21.90
N TYR A 143 12.22 -15.08 -23.03
CA TYR A 143 12.40 -15.87 -24.26
C TYR A 143 13.85 -15.95 -24.73
N LYS A 144 14.49 -14.79 -24.95
CA LYS A 144 15.86 -14.75 -25.46
C LYS A 144 16.85 -15.34 -24.45
N MET A 145 16.72 -15.01 -23.16
CA MET A 145 17.60 -15.54 -22.12
C MET A 145 17.49 -17.06 -21.99
N SER A 146 16.27 -17.61 -22.04
CA SER A 146 16.03 -19.05 -21.99
C SER A 146 16.58 -19.78 -23.22
N LYS A 147 16.51 -19.19 -24.42
CA LYS A 147 17.16 -19.75 -25.63
C LYS A 147 18.68 -19.92 -25.44
N PHE A 148 19.35 -18.97 -24.80
CA PHE A 148 20.79 -19.09 -24.51
C PHE A 148 21.09 -20.02 -23.32
N GLN A 149 20.16 -20.16 -22.38
CA GLN A 149 20.35 -20.89 -21.13
C GLN A 149 19.21 -21.89 -20.85
N PRO A 150 19.01 -22.91 -21.71
CA PRO A 150 17.79 -23.74 -21.67
C PRO A 150 17.65 -24.59 -20.40
N LYS A 151 18.76 -25.05 -19.81
CA LYS A 151 18.73 -25.79 -18.52
C LYS A 151 18.26 -24.89 -17.37
N LEU A 152 18.71 -23.62 -17.35
CA LEU A 152 18.28 -22.65 -16.35
C LEU A 152 16.83 -22.21 -16.59
N GLY A 153 16.44 -22.05 -17.85
CA GLY A 153 15.04 -21.82 -18.24
C GLY A 153 14.10 -22.93 -17.80
N LEU A 154 14.50 -24.20 -17.93
CA LEU A 154 13.74 -25.32 -17.40
C LEU A 154 13.62 -25.24 -15.87
N PHE A 155 14.73 -25.04 -15.16
CA PHE A 155 14.74 -24.91 -13.71
C PHE A 155 13.82 -23.79 -13.21
N PHE A 156 13.91 -22.58 -13.80
CA PHE A 156 13.02 -21.48 -13.44
C PHE A 156 11.57 -21.72 -13.84
N GLY A 157 11.31 -22.41 -14.95
CA GLY A 157 9.97 -22.83 -15.34
C GLY A 157 9.33 -23.73 -14.27
N LEU A 158 10.05 -24.76 -13.83
CA LEU A 158 9.60 -25.66 -12.76
C LEU A 158 9.41 -24.91 -11.44
N LEU A 159 10.33 -24.01 -11.09
CA LEU A 159 10.23 -23.23 -9.86
C LEU A 159 9.03 -22.28 -9.87
N ILE A 160 8.73 -21.61 -10.98
CA ILE A 160 7.55 -20.74 -11.08
C ILE A 160 6.24 -21.54 -11.01
N LEU A 161 6.20 -22.73 -11.61
CA LEU A 161 5.04 -23.62 -11.49
C LEU A 161 4.83 -24.07 -10.04
N PHE A 162 5.91 -24.38 -9.32
CA PHE A 162 5.84 -24.68 -7.90
C PHE A 162 5.32 -23.49 -7.08
N LEU A 163 5.83 -22.27 -7.32
CA LEU A 163 5.37 -21.07 -6.63
C LEU A 163 3.90 -20.76 -6.92
N TRP A 164 3.44 -20.94 -8.16
CA TRP A 164 2.04 -20.79 -8.54
C TRP A 164 1.16 -21.85 -7.87
N ALA A 165 1.58 -23.13 -7.87
CA ALA A 165 0.87 -24.21 -7.19
C ALA A 165 0.77 -24.00 -5.68
N PHE A 166 1.86 -23.56 -5.05
CA PHE A 166 1.88 -23.21 -3.63
C PHE A 166 0.85 -22.11 -3.34
N SER A 167 0.89 -21.00 -4.07
CA SER A 167 -0.06 -19.89 -3.96
C SER A 167 -1.51 -20.36 -4.14
N LEU A 168 -1.78 -21.20 -5.14
CA LEU A 168 -3.09 -21.75 -5.45
C LEU A 168 -3.63 -22.68 -4.36
N SER A 169 -2.76 -23.43 -3.68
CA SER A 169 -3.15 -24.34 -2.59
C SER A 169 -3.89 -23.61 -1.45
N GLY A 170 -3.48 -22.38 -1.12
CA GLY A 170 -4.17 -21.55 -0.14
C GLY A 170 -5.58 -21.12 -0.59
N GLN A 171 -5.75 -20.78 -1.87
CA GLN A 171 -7.05 -20.40 -2.41
C GLN A 171 -8.03 -21.58 -2.47
N LEU A 172 -7.53 -22.76 -2.83
CA LEU A 172 -8.31 -24.00 -2.81
C LEU A 172 -8.74 -24.36 -1.39
N LEU A 173 -7.81 -24.33 -0.43
CA LEU A 173 -8.12 -24.63 0.97
C LEU A 173 -9.16 -23.67 1.53
N LEU A 174 -9.03 -22.37 1.24
CA LEU A 174 -10.02 -21.37 1.65
C LEU A 174 -11.40 -21.64 1.03
N SER A 175 -11.44 -22.02 -0.24
CA SER A 175 -12.69 -22.35 -0.94
C SER A 175 -13.34 -23.62 -0.37
N MET A 176 -12.56 -24.65 -0.07
CA MET A 176 -13.03 -25.89 0.58
C MET A 176 -13.61 -25.62 1.98
N MET A 177 -12.98 -24.71 2.75
CA MET A 177 -13.51 -24.29 4.05
C MET A 177 -14.83 -23.55 3.92
N LYS A 178 -14.98 -22.65 2.93
CA LYS A 178 -16.24 -21.94 2.66
C LYS A 178 -17.36 -22.88 2.20
N LEU A 179 -17.01 -23.97 1.53
CA LEU A 179 -17.96 -25.02 1.11
C LEU A 179 -18.20 -26.08 2.19
N HIS A 180 -17.65 -25.92 3.40
CA HIS A 180 -17.77 -26.88 4.50
C HIS A 180 -17.22 -28.29 4.20
N VAL A 181 -16.43 -28.44 3.12
CA VAL A 181 -15.72 -29.70 2.78
C VAL A 181 -14.53 -29.92 3.71
N ALA A 182 -13.87 -28.84 4.12
CA ALA A 182 -12.79 -28.85 5.09
C ALA A 182 -13.20 -28.10 6.36
N THR A 183 -12.90 -28.65 7.53
CA THR A 183 -13.21 -27.99 8.81
C THR A 183 -12.40 -26.71 9.01
N LEU A 184 -13.05 -25.69 9.57
CA LEU A 184 -12.44 -24.41 9.91
C LEU A 184 -11.57 -24.56 11.17
N THR A 185 -10.25 -24.50 10.99
CA THR A 185 -9.29 -24.51 12.11
C THR A 185 -8.33 -23.33 11.98
N SER A 186 -7.78 -22.85 13.10
CA SER A 186 -6.82 -21.75 13.11
C SER A 186 -5.59 -22.04 12.23
N LEU A 187 -5.10 -23.28 12.26
CA LEU A 187 -3.96 -23.72 11.45
C LEU A 187 -4.24 -23.60 9.94
N ARG A 188 -5.38 -24.15 9.47
CA ARG A 188 -5.77 -24.11 8.04
C ARG A 188 -6.03 -22.69 7.56
N LEU A 189 -6.70 -21.88 8.39
CA LEU A 189 -6.96 -20.48 8.07
C LEU A 189 -5.65 -19.69 7.98
N SER A 190 -4.71 -19.92 8.90
CA SER A 190 -3.38 -19.29 8.89
C SER A 190 -2.56 -19.69 7.66
N PHE A 191 -2.59 -20.97 7.28
CA PHE A 191 -1.93 -21.44 6.07
C PHE A 191 -2.54 -20.80 4.81
N ALA A 192 -3.88 -20.85 4.69
CA ALA A 192 -4.58 -20.27 3.55
C ALA A 192 -4.31 -18.77 3.42
N SER A 193 -4.39 -18.01 4.53
CA SER A 193 -4.16 -16.57 4.51
C SER A 193 -2.72 -16.21 4.14
N LYS A 194 -1.71 -16.89 4.71
CA LYS A 194 -0.30 -16.66 4.40
C LYS A 194 0.04 -17.04 2.96
N SER A 195 -0.49 -18.16 2.47
CA SER A 195 -0.31 -18.60 1.08
C SER A 195 -0.96 -17.63 0.09
N ILE A 196 -2.16 -17.13 0.39
CA ILE A 196 -2.83 -16.13 -0.45
C ILE A 196 -2.05 -14.81 -0.43
N TYR A 197 -1.59 -14.38 0.74
CA TYR A 197 -0.75 -13.18 0.88
C TYR A 197 0.55 -13.29 0.07
N PHE A 198 1.17 -14.48 0.04
CA PHE A 198 2.37 -14.74 -0.75
C PHE A 198 2.15 -14.52 -2.27
N THR A 199 0.93 -14.68 -2.79
CA THR A 199 0.59 -14.44 -4.22
C THR A 199 1.09 -13.08 -4.73
N GLU A 200 0.97 -12.03 -3.92
CA GLU A 200 1.39 -10.68 -4.33
C GLU A 200 2.90 -10.61 -4.58
N PHE A 201 3.69 -11.39 -3.83
CA PHE A 201 5.14 -11.50 -3.96
C PHE A 201 5.60 -12.44 -5.07
N VAL A 202 4.75 -13.36 -5.54
CA VAL A 202 5.09 -14.31 -6.60
C VAL A 202 5.53 -13.57 -7.89
N SER A 203 4.94 -12.43 -8.19
CA SER A 203 5.34 -11.58 -9.33
C SER A 203 6.83 -11.18 -9.28
N TYR A 204 7.37 -10.87 -8.10
CA TYR A 204 8.78 -10.53 -7.92
C TYR A 204 9.73 -11.69 -8.22
N SER A 205 9.26 -12.94 -8.17
CA SER A 205 10.10 -14.10 -8.53
C SER A 205 10.56 -14.07 -9.99
N ALA A 206 9.69 -13.63 -10.92
CA ALA A 206 10.06 -13.49 -12.33
C ALA A 206 11.11 -12.38 -12.54
N ILE A 207 11.04 -11.29 -11.76
CA ILE A 207 12.08 -10.25 -11.74
C ILE A 207 13.40 -10.85 -11.21
N LEU A 208 13.35 -11.55 -10.07
CA LEU A 208 14.52 -12.22 -9.51
C LEU A 208 15.17 -13.18 -10.50
N PHE A 209 14.37 -13.99 -11.22
CA PHE A 209 14.89 -14.94 -12.20
C PHE A 209 15.49 -14.24 -13.42
N LEU A 210 14.94 -13.11 -13.88
CA LEU A 210 15.57 -12.27 -14.90
C LEU A 210 16.91 -11.68 -14.42
N CYS A 211 17.02 -11.34 -13.13
CA CYS A 211 18.29 -10.89 -12.54
C CYS A 211 19.33 -12.02 -12.61
N VAL A 212 18.98 -13.22 -12.15
CA VAL A 212 19.90 -14.38 -12.18
C VAL A 212 20.27 -14.76 -13.62
N PHE A 213 19.32 -14.73 -14.56
CA PHE A 213 19.61 -14.87 -15.99
C PHE A 213 20.65 -13.85 -16.45
N SER A 214 20.46 -12.58 -16.11
CA SER A 214 21.32 -11.47 -16.52
C SER A 214 22.75 -11.62 -15.99
N VAL A 215 22.89 -11.92 -14.69
CA VAL A 215 24.20 -12.15 -14.05
C VAL A 215 24.92 -13.32 -14.71
N ARG A 216 24.26 -14.48 -14.85
CA ARG A 216 24.88 -15.64 -15.47
C ARG A 216 25.15 -15.43 -16.97
N TYR A 217 24.30 -14.67 -17.66
CA TYR A 217 24.47 -14.33 -19.07
C TYR A 217 25.71 -13.47 -19.29
N HIS A 218 25.95 -12.49 -18.41
CA HIS A 218 27.15 -11.68 -18.43
C HIS A 218 28.41 -12.54 -18.34
N PHE A 219 28.56 -13.33 -17.28
CA PHE A 219 29.76 -14.12 -17.04
C PHE A 219 29.97 -15.23 -18.08
N LYS A 220 28.89 -15.86 -18.56
CA LYS A 220 29.01 -16.99 -19.49
C LYS A 220 29.18 -16.56 -20.96
N PHE A 221 28.57 -15.46 -21.38
CA PHE A 221 28.48 -15.13 -22.80
C PHE A 221 29.08 -13.78 -23.21
N ILE A 222 29.23 -12.83 -22.28
CA ILE A 222 29.77 -11.50 -22.57
C ILE A 222 31.22 -11.40 -22.10
N ALA A 223 31.52 -11.71 -20.84
CA ALA A 223 32.87 -11.59 -20.28
C ALA A 223 33.93 -12.37 -21.10
N PRO A 224 33.67 -13.60 -21.60
CA PRO A 224 34.65 -14.33 -22.40
C PRO A 224 34.95 -13.71 -23.77
N LEU A 225 34.13 -12.77 -24.24
CA LEU A 225 34.37 -12.08 -25.51
C LEU A 225 35.32 -10.89 -25.37
N VAL A 226 35.61 -10.43 -24.14
CA VAL A 226 36.42 -9.23 -23.90
C VAL A 226 37.90 -9.47 -24.17
N GLU A 227 38.46 -10.58 -23.70
CA GLU A 227 39.90 -10.87 -23.89
C GLU A 227 40.28 -11.09 -25.37
N PRO A 228 39.55 -11.91 -26.15
CA PRO A 228 39.86 -12.09 -27.57
C PRO A 228 39.79 -10.78 -28.39
N LEU A 229 38.93 -9.83 -28.00
CA LEU A 229 38.82 -8.55 -28.71
C LEU A 229 40.09 -7.71 -28.65
N LYS A 230 40.98 -7.92 -27.66
CA LYS A 230 42.24 -7.18 -27.54
C LYS A 230 43.30 -7.63 -28.55
N THR A 231 43.23 -8.87 -29.02
CA THR A 231 44.27 -9.49 -29.87
C THR A 231 43.84 -9.68 -31.32
N LEU A 232 42.53 -9.74 -31.59
CA LEU A 232 42.00 -9.92 -32.93
C LEU A 232 42.17 -8.68 -33.82
N THR A 233 42.45 -8.89 -35.10
CA THR A 233 42.54 -7.82 -36.12
C THR A 233 41.61 -8.08 -37.31
N ALA A 234 41.40 -7.05 -38.13
CA ALA A 234 40.67 -7.09 -39.40
C ALA A 234 39.24 -7.71 -39.33
N ILE A 235 38.93 -8.69 -40.19
CA ILE A 235 37.59 -9.27 -40.31
C ILE A 235 37.17 -10.00 -39.03
N LYS A 236 38.08 -10.79 -38.42
CA LYS A 236 37.79 -11.54 -37.19
C LYS A 236 37.43 -10.61 -36.03
N TYR A 237 38.12 -9.47 -35.92
CA TYR A 237 37.77 -8.42 -34.95
C TYR A 237 36.35 -7.88 -35.16
N ARG A 238 35.98 -7.52 -36.41
CA ARG A 238 34.65 -6.99 -36.73
C ARG A 238 33.53 -7.98 -36.40
N HIS A 239 33.71 -9.26 -36.70
CA HIS A 239 32.73 -10.30 -36.34
C HIS A 239 32.59 -10.48 -34.82
N ALA A 240 33.71 -10.55 -34.07
CA ALA A 240 33.69 -10.67 -32.62
C ALA A 240 33.04 -9.45 -31.95
N LEU A 241 33.33 -8.25 -32.46
CA LEU A 241 32.78 -7.00 -31.96
C LEU A 241 31.26 -6.92 -32.17
N ALA A 242 30.77 -7.34 -33.34
CA ALA A 242 29.34 -7.43 -33.61
C ALA A 242 28.63 -8.40 -32.66
N GLN A 243 29.23 -9.57 -32.40
CA GLN A 243 28.69 -10.53 -31.41
C GLN A 243 28.68 -9.94 -29.99
N TYR A 244 29.75 -9.27 -29.58
CA TYR A 244 29.82 -8.60 -28.28
C TYR A 244 28.70 -7.56 -28.12
N TYR A 245 28.51 -6.68 -29.11
CA TYR A 245 27.45 -5.67 -29.05
C TYR A 245 26.04 -6.27 -29.08
N GLN A 246 25.81 -7.32 -29.85
CA GLN A 246 24.51 -8.00 -29.89
C GLN A 246 24.15 -8.60 -28.53
N LYS A 247 25.09 -9.31 -27.89
CA LYS A 247 24.88 -9.89 -26.56
C LYS A 247 24.73 -8.82 -25.48
N ARG A 248 25.56 -7.77 -25.53
CA ARG A 248 25.46 -6.63 -24.59
C ARG A 248 24.15 -5.86 -24.75
N ARG A 249 23.62 -5.72 -25.97
CA ARG A 249 22.31 -5.11 -26.22
C ARG A 249 21.18 -5.92 -25.57
N LEU A 250 21.22 -7.25 -25.68
CA LEU A 250 20.26 -8.11 -25.00
C LEU A 250 20.34 -7.96 -23.47
N LEU A 251 21.55 -8.02 -22.89
CA LEU A 251 21.72 -7.81 -21.45
C LEU A 251 21.18 -6.45 -21.00
N ARG A 252 21.52 -5.37 -21.71
CA ARG A 252 21.03 -4.01 -21.39
C ARG A 252 19.51 -3.93 -21.45
N LEU A 253 18.89 -4.51 -22.47
CA LEU A 253 17.44 -4.55 -22.59
C LEU A 253 16.81 -5.25 -21.37
N THR A 254 17.32 -6.44 -21.02
CA THR A 254 16.77 -7.23 -19.91
C THR A 254 17.00 -6.56 -18.56
N VAL A 255 18.17 -5.96 -18.33
CA VAL A 255 18.44 -5.19 -17.10
C VAL A 255 17.54 -3.95 -17.02
N LEU A 256 17.32 -3.23 -18.13
CA LEU A 256 16.40 -2.10 -18.15
C LEU A 256 14.96 -2.55 -17.85
N THR A 257 14.49 -3.64 -18.46
CA THR A 257 13.17 -4.21 -18.18
C THR A 257 13.03 -4.59 -16.71
N LEU A 258 14.03 -5.27 -16.15
CA LEU A 258 14.08 -5.65 -14.74
C LEU A 258 13.97 -4.41 -13.83
N LEU A 259 14.80 -3.39 -14.06
CA LEU A 259 14.82 -2.18 -13.26
C LEU A 259 13.49 -1.44 -13.32
N LEU A 260 12.90 -1.30 -14.52
CA LEU A 260 11.61 -0.62 -14.70
C LEU A 260 10.45 -1.39 -14.06
N CYS A 261 10.41 -2.73 -14.18
CA CYS A 261 9.41 -3.54 -13.49
C CYS A 261 9.57 -3.42 -11.96
N LEU A 262 10.81 -3.60 -11.46
CA LEU A 262 11.10 -3.56 -10.03
C LEU A 262 10.79 -2.19 -9.43
N SER A 263 11.24 -1.09 -10.06
CA SER A 263 10.97 0.26 -9.58
C SER A 263 9.48 0.58 -9.62
N SER A 264 8.76 0.09 -10.63
CA SER A 264 7.31 0.31 -10.75
C SER A 264 6.54 -0.39 -9.62
N LEU A 265 6.85 -1.66 -9.34
CA LEU A 265 6.22 -2.42 -8.28
C LEU A 265 6.62 -1.91 -6.89
N LEU A 266 7.91 -1.68 -6.63
CA LEU A 266 8.36 -1.15 -5.34
C LEU A 266 7.82 0.25 -5.06
N PHE A 267 7.74 1.12 -6.07
CA PHE A 267 7.10 2.43 -5.90
C PHE A 267 5.63 2.29 -5.50
N TRP A 268 4.91 1.32 -6.08
CA TRP A 268 3.55 1.04 -5.68
C TRP A 268 3.47 0.51 -4.25
N ASP A 269 4.14 -0.62 -3.98
CA ASP A 269 4.03 -1.35 -2.71
C ASP A 269 4.58 -0.57 -1.52
N LEU A 270 5.68 0.18 -1.72
CA LEU A 270 6.36 0.89 -0.62
C LEU A 270 5.92 2.34 -0.47
N TYR A 271 5.31 2.98 -1.48
CA TYR A 271 5.01 4.41 -1.44
C TYR A 271 3.57 4.74 -1.87
N ALA A 272 3.17 4.41 -3.10
CA ALA A 272 1.90 4.88 -3.66
C ALA A 272 0.67 4.21 -3.04
N SER A 273 0.80 2.98 -2.54
CA SER A 273 -0.28 2.23 -1.88
C SER A 273 -0.53 2.68 -0.43
N ARG A 274 0.36 3.49 0.16
CA ARG A 274 0.22 3.91 1.56
C ARG A 274 -1.07 4.71 1.74
N PRO A 275 -1.90 4.38 2.76
CA PRO A 275 -3.05 5.20 3.09
C PRO A 275 -2.57 6.62 3.43
N ALA A 276 -3.40 7.62 3.12
CA ALA A 276 -3.09 8.98 3.53
C ALA A 276 -2.99 9.03 5.07
N SER A 277 -1.87 9.52 5.58
CA SER A 277 -1.65 9.70 7.01
C SER A 277 -1.94 11.13 7.44
N LEU A 278 -2.34 11.31 8.70
CA LEU A 278 -2.45 12.63 9.31
C LEU A 278 -1.08 13.34 9.28
N SER A 279 -1.07 14.66 9.08
CA SER A 279 0.14 15.46 9.35
C SER A 279 0.43 15.44 10.84
N ALA A 280 1.71 15.54 11.20
CA ALA A 280 2.16 15.55 12.59
C ALA A 280 1.43 16.64 13.39
N SER A 281 1.07 16.31 14.63
CA SER A 281 0.46 17.25 15.57
C SER A 281 1.53 17.99 16.36
N THR A 282 1.36 19.30 16.51
CA THR A 282 2.16 20.10 17.44
C THR A 282 1.55 20.02 18.84
N PHE A 283 2.35 19.67 19.85
CA PHE A 283 1.90 19.69 21.24
C PHE A 283 1.67 21.12 21.71
N VAL A 284 0.57 21.31 22.44
CA VAL A 284 0.18 22.60 23.01
C VAL A 284 -0.20 22.42 24.47
N THR A 285 0.17 23.41 25.28
CA THR A 285 -0.07 23.46 26.72
C THR A 285 -1.04 24.60 27.04
N LEU A 286 -1.71 24.51 28.19
CA LEU A 286 -2.49 25.62 28.72
C LEU A 286 -1.55 26.65 29.33
N GLU A 287 -1.88 27.93 29.18
CA GLU A 287 -1.23 29.02 29.91
C GLU A 287 -1.91 29.26 31.27
N SER A 288 -1.45 30.29 32.01
CA SER A 288 -1.90 30.58 33.38
C SER A 288 -3.39 30.89 33.52
N ASP A 289 -4.06 31.19 32.42
CA ASP A 289 -5.48 31.54 32.33
C ASP A 289 -6.37 30.37 31.88
N ASP A 290 -5.85 29.13 31.95
CA ASP A 290 -6.53 27.90 31.50
C ASP A 290 -6.95 27.93 30.01
N ALA A 291 -6.18 28.63 29.16
CA ALA A 291 -6.39 28.65 27.71
C ALA A 291 -5.12 28.34 26.90
N ILE A 292 -5.32 27.87 25.67
CA ILE A 292 -4.25 27.77 24.66
C ILE A 292 -4.23 29.06 23.85
N HIS A 293 -3.04 29.63 23.68
CA HIS A 293 -2.79 30.80 22.83
C HIS A 293 -2.03 30.39 21.56
N LEU A 294 -2.61 30.66 20.40
CA LEU A 294 -2.01 30.37 19.10
C LEU A 294 -1.76 31.66 18.33
N ASP A 295 -0.49 32.07 18.23
CA ASP A 295 -0.08 33.24 17.45
C ASP A 295 -0.28 32.98 15.94
N ILE A 296 -1.12 33.80 15.31
CA ILE A 296 -1.54 33.65 13.91
C ILE A 296 -0.37 33.85 12.95
N LYS A 297 0.52 34.81 13.23
CA LYS A 297 1.62 35.17 12.33
C LYS A 297 2.76 34.17 12.46
N LYS A 298 3.14 33.82 13.69
CA LYS A 298 4.21 32.86 13.99
C LYS A 298 3.90 31.47 13.46
N LEU A 299 2.64 31.04 13.51
CA LEU A 299 2.19 29.74 13.02
C LEU A 299 1.71 29.77 11.56
N GLU A 300 1.78 30.92 10.88
CA GLU A 300 1.34 31.11 9.49
C GLU A 300 -0.10 30.59 9.23
N LEU A 301 -1.01 30.81 10.19
CA LEU A 301 -2.37 30.25 10.15
C LEU A 301 -3.19 30.80 8.97
N GLY A 302 -2.80 31.96 8.42
CA GLY A 302 -3.42 32.58 7.23
C GLY A 302 -3.12 31.88 5.89
N SER A 303 -2.14 30.98 5.84
CA SER A 303 -1.66 30.32 4.60
C SER A 303 -2.69 29.43 3.88
N GLY A 304 -3.81 29.11 4.54
CA GLY A 304 -4.80 28.16 4.04
C GLY A 304 -4.39 26.69 4.23
N LYS A 305 -3.24 26.43 4.87
CA LYS A 305 -2.83 25.08 5.27
C LYS A 305 -3.58 24.64 6.54
N LEU A 306 -3.75 23.33 6.67
CA LEU A 306 -4.24 22.67 7.89
C LEU A 306 -3.08 22.50 8.87
N TYR A 307 -3.17 23.18 10.01
CA TYR A 307 -2.23 23.06 11.13
C TYR A 307 -2.85 22.23 12.23
N ARG A 308 -2.23 21.10 12.57
CA ARG A 308 -2.75 20.17 13.57
C ARG A 308 -2.04 20.36 14.91
N PHE A 309 -2.84 20.35 15.96
CA PHE A 309 -2.40 20.47 17.34
C PHE A 309 -2.94 19.32 18.18
N ILE A 310 -2.27 19.07 19.30
CA ILE A 310 -2.70 18.08 20.28
C ILE A 310 -2.52 18.63 21.69
N TRP A 311 -3.62 18.62 22.45
CA TRP A 311 -3.59 18.89 23.88
C TRP A 311 -3.77 17.56 24.63
N VAL A 312 -3.00 17.37 25.70
CA VAL A 312 -3.06 16.17 26.52
C VAL A 312 -3.72 16.52 27.84
N ALA A 313 -4.88 15.92 28.09
CA ALA A 313 -5.60 16.09 29.34
C ALA A 313 -4.82 15.45 30.51
N SER A 314 -5.16 15.84 31.74
CA SER A 314 -4.49 15.33 32.94
C SER A 314 -4.54 13.81 33.11
N ASP A 315 -5.47 13.11 32.44
CA ASP A 315 -5.54 11.66 32.43
C ASP A 315 -4.74 10.99 31.30
N GLY A 316 -4.00 11.78 30.52
CA GLY A 316 -3.25 11.36 29.34
C GLY A 316 -4.09 11.34 28.07
N LYS A 317 -5.39 11.68 28.11
CA LYS A 317 -6.23 11.64 26.91
C LYS A 317 -5.79 12.71 25.92
N ALA A 318 -5.55 12.27 24.68
CA ALA A 318 -5.01 13.12 23.63
C ALA A 318 -6.14 13.70 22.77
N ILE A 319 -6.37 15.00 22.90
CA ILE A 319 -7.42 15.73 22.17
C ILE A 319 -6.76 16.45 20.99
N ARG A 320 -7.05 15.98 19.77
CA ARG A 320 -6.52 16.58 18.55
C ARG A 320 -7.48 17.60 17.98
N PHE A 321 -6.94 18.71 17.51
CA PHE A 321 -7.70 19.71 16.77
C PHE A 321 -6.83 20.27 15.66
N PHE A 322 -7.44 20.96 14.71
CA PHE A 322 -6.70 21.67 13.69
C PHE A 322 -7.27 23.04 13.41
N VAL A 323 -6.41 23.91 12.88
CA VAL A 323 -6.74 25.25 12.42
C VAL A 323 -6.49 25.33 10.93
N ILE A 324 -7.43 25.94 10.20
CA ILE A 324 -7.30 26.21 8.76
C ILE A 324 -7.93 27.56 8.43
N ASN A 325 -7.26 28.37 7.59
CA ASN A 325 -7.89 29.56 7.03
C ASN A 325 -8.89 29.18 5.93
N ARG A 326 -10.14 29.60 6.08
CA ARG A 326 -11.25 29.14 5.25
C ARG A 326 -11.35 29.84 3.89
N TYR A 327 -10.69 30.99 3.75
CA TYR A 327 -10.69 31.79 2.53
C TYR A 327 -9.26 32.25 2.21
N LYS A 328 -8.97 32.45 0.92
CA LYS A 328 -7.64 32.92 0.49
C LYS A 328 -7.40 34.39 0.80
N ASP A 329 -8.44 35.21 0.63
CA ASP A 329 -8.33 36.67 0.68
C ASP A 329 -8.74 37.27 2.02
N GLN A 330 -9.16 36.43 2.97
CA GLN A 330 -9.64 36.85 4.29
C GLN A 330 -9.12 35.90 5.36
N LEU A 331 -8.74 36.45 6.51
CA LEU A 331 -8.34 35.68 7.68
C LEU A 331 -9.58 35.25 8.48
N LYS A 332 -10.20 34.14 8.08
CA LYS A 332 -11.32 33.53 8.80
C LYS A 332 -10.95 32.10 9.15
N LEU A 333 -10.38 31.94 10.34
CA LEU A 333 -9.92 30.65 10.80
C LEU A 333 -11.12 29.75 11.14
N GLY A 334 -10.99 28.47 10.84
CA GLY A 334 -11.83 27.41 11.35
C GLY A 334 -11.02 26.59 12.34
N VAL A 335 -11.41 26.62 13.62
CA VAL A 335 -10.81 25.84 14.69
C VAL A 335 -11.78 24.71 15.04
N VAL A 336 -11.34 23.47 14.84
CA VAL A 336 -12.22 22.29 14.87
C VAL A 336 -11.49 21.09 15.44
N PHE A 337 -12.21 20.18 16.09
CA PHE A 337 -11.66 18.89 16.46
C PHE A 337 -11.28 18.09 15.20
N ASP A 338 -10.19 17.35 15.27
CA ASP A 338 -9.75 16.44 14.21
C ASP A 338 -10.55 15.11 14.26
N ALA A 339 -11.88 15.25 14.30
CA ALA A 339 -12.85 14.18 14.42
C ALA A 339 -14.18 14.59 13.75
N CYS A 340 -15.00 13.60 13.40
CA CYS A 340 -16.33 13.82 12.84
C CYS A 340 -17.38 12.97 13.56
N LEU A 341 -18.63 13.44 13.56
CA LEU A 341 -19.73 12.77 14.27
C LEU A 341 -20.06 11.37 13.73
N LEU A 342 -19.72 11.09 12.47
CA LEU A 342 -20.03 9.82 11.79
C LEU A 342 -18.90 8.80 11.85
N CYS A 343 -17.65 9.25 11.81
CA CYS A 343 -16.47 8.40 11.62
C CYS A 343 -15.49 8.45 12.79
N GLY A 344 -15.74 9.29 13.80
CA GLY A 344 -14.90 9.43 14.99
C GLY A 344 -13.57 10.13 14.71
N ASP A 345 -12.55 9.77 15.48
CA ASP A 345 -11.21 10.39 15.51
C ASP A 345 -10.25 9.92 14.41
N LYS A 346 -10.74 9.45 13.26
CA LYS A 346 -9.85 9.09 12.14
C LYS A 346 -9.14 10.30 11.55
N GLY A 347 -9.73 11.49 11.70
CA GLY A 347 -9.13 12.78 11.32
C GLY A 347 -9.17 13.09 9.83
N TYR A 348 -8.51 14.19 9.47
CA TYR A 348 -8.58 14.81 8.15
C TYR A 348 -7.21 15.07 7.53
N VAL A 349 -7.14 15.01 6.20
CA VAL A 349 -5.92 15.38 5.45
C VAL A 349 -6.23 16.46 4.43
N GLN A 350 -5.30 17.39 4.28
CA GLN A 350 -5.35 18.37 3.20
C GLN A 350 -4.57 17.86 1.99
N LYS A 351 -5.22 17.76 0.84
CA LYS A 351 -4.60 17.45 -0.46
C LYS A 351 -4.91 18.57 -1.44
N GLY A 352 -3.93 19.44 -1.70
CA GLY A 352 -4.14 20.66 -2.49
C GLY A 352 -5.18 21.56 -1.83
N ASN A 353 -6.20 21.96 -2.59
CA ASN A 353 -7.28 22.84 -2.11
C ASN A 353 -8.48 22.07 -1.52
N GLN A 354 -8.27 20.83 -1.06
CA GLN A 354 -9.32 19.99 -0.50
C GLN A 354 -8.90 19.47 0.87
N VAL A 355 -9.86 19.43 1.80
CA VAL A 355 -9.75 18.68 3.06
C VAL A 355 -10.56 17.40 2.90
N ILE A 356 -10.02 16.25 3.32
CA ILE A 356 -10.60 14.93 3.08
C ILE A 356 -10.64 14.16 4.39
N CYS A 357 -11.81 13.61 4.74
CA CYS A 357 -11.93 12.70 5.88
C CYS A 357 -11.19 11.39 5.59
N LEU A 358 -10.28 10.98 6.48
CA LEU A 358 -9.51 9.75 6.29
C LEU A 358 -10.36 8.48 6.36
N ALA A 359 -11.51 8.52 7.03
CA ALA A 359 -12.40 7.36 7.15
C ALA A 359 -13.32 7.19 5.93
N CYS A 360 -14.11 8.23 5.62
CA CYS A 360 -15.17 8.17 4.61
C CYS A 360 -14.69 8.61 3.21
N GLY A 361 -13.50 9.21 3.08
CA GLY A 361 -12.97 9.74 1.81
C GLY A 361 -13.71 10.97 1.28
N VAL A 362 -14.75 11.44 2.00
CA VAL A 362 -15.53 12.62 1.61
C VAL A 362 -14.66 13.86 1.61
N ARG A 363 -14.77 14.62 0.52
CA ARG A 363 -14.11 15.91 0.34
C ARG A 363 -14.95 17.00 1.02
N ILE A 364 -14.32 17.73 1.92
CA ILE A 364 -14.92 18.80 2.69
C ILE A 364 -14.69 20.11 1.95
N PHE A 365 -15.77 20.86 1.78
CA PHE A 365 -15.69 22.22 1.26
C PHE A 365 -15.07 23.12 2.34
N ILE A 366 -13.86 23.63 2.11
CA ILE A 366 -13.09 24.37 3.14
C ILE A 366 -13.90 25.50 3.82
N PRO A 367 -14.69 26.31 3.10
CA PRO A 367 -15.54 27.33 3.73
C PRO A 367 -16.62 26.80 4.68
N SER A 368 -17.01 25.52 4.58
CA SER A 368 -17.96 24.90 5.53
C SER A 368 -17.31 24.45 6.82
N ILE A 369 -15.99 24.34 6.91
CA ILE A 369 -15.29 23.92 8.14
C ILE A 369 -15.64 24.92 9.26
N GLY A 370 -16.07 24.39 10.42
CA GLY A 370 -16.64 25.18 11.52
C GLY A 370 -18.18 25.22 11.55
N LYS A 371 -18.86 24.62 10.57
CA LYS A 371 -20.31 24.34 10.62
C LYS A 371 -20.56 22.90 11.05
N VAL A 372 -21.64 22.65 11.79
CA VAL A 372 -22.05 21.29 12.18
C VAL A 372 -22.65 20.49 11.01
N GLY A 373 -22.49 19.17 11.03
CA GLY A 373 -23.22 18.22 10.16
C GLY A 373 -22.36 17.35 9.23
N GLY A 374 -22.82 16.14 8.93
CA GLY A 374 -22.19 15.20 7.99
C GLY A 374 -20.77 14.75 8.37
N CYS A 375 -19.91 14.52 7.37
CA CYS A 375 -18.46 14.28 7.56
C CYS A 375 -17.68 15.59 7.83
N ASN A 376 -18.31 16.73 8.12
CA ASN A 376 -17.60 17.99 8.43
C ASN A 376 -16.92 17.90 9.83
N PRO A 377 -15.72 18.47 10.04
CA PRO A 377 -15.06 18.44 11.33
C PRO A 377 -15.90 19.11 12.41
N ILE A 378 -15.86 18.58 13.63
CA ILE A 378 -16.67 19.07 14.75
C ILE A 378 -16.15 20.45 15.17
N PRO A 379 -16.99 21.50 15.16
CA PRO A 379 -16.56 22.84 15.55
C PRO A 379 -16.18 22.92 17.02
N MET A 380 -15.17 23.73 17.31
CA MET A 380 -14.74 24.08 18.65
C MET A 380 -15.10 25.54 18.93
N GLN A 381 -15.33 25.89 20.20
CA GLN A 381 -15.49 27.29 20.60
C GLN A 381 -14.09 27.92 20.75
N PHE A 382 -13.92 29.11 20.19
CA PHE A 382 -12.66 29.84 20.26
C PHE A 382 -12.93 31.34 20.12
N THR A 383 -12.01 32.14 20.61
CA THR A 383 -11.95 33.57 20.29
C THR A 383 -10.77 33.83 19.36
N GLN A 384 -10.91 34.83 18.49
CA GLN A 384 -9.89 35.24 17.55
C GLN A 384 -9.84 36.77 17.56
N ASP A 385 -8.63 37.33 17.68
CA ASP A 385 -8.36 38.74 17.41
C ASP A 385 -7.45 38.90 16.18
N ALA A 386 -6.76 40.05 16.05
CA ALA A 386 -5.86 40.30 14.94
C ALA A 386 -4.54 39.49 15.00
N THR A 387 -4.17 39.01 16.19
CA THR A 387 -2.86 38.45 16.50
C THR A 387 -2.92 36.98 16.92
N GLU A 388 -3.96 36.55 17.62
CA GLU A 388 -4.05 35.23 18.22
C GLU A 388 -5.43 34.56 18.08
N VAL A 389 -5.40 33.23 18.21
CA VAL A 389 -6.56 32.39 18.47
C VAL A 389 -6.43 31.85 19.89
N ARG A 390 -7.47 32.05 20.70
CA ARG A 390 -7.53 31.55 22.07
C ARG A 390 -8.61 30.48 22.22
N ILE A 391 -8.24 29.36 22.85
CA ILE A 391 -9.10 28.19 23.03
C ILE A 391 -9.09 27.82 24.52
N SER A 392 -10.25 27.92 25.19
CA SER A 392 -10.33 27.59 26.61
C SER A 392 -10.27 26.08 26.84
N LYS A 393 -9.83 25.69 28.03
CA LYS A 393 -9.85 24.30 28.50
C LYS A 393 -11.23 23.67 28.44
N GLU A 394 -12.28 24.39 28.78
CA GLU A 394 -13.67 23.90 28.69
C GLU A 394 -13.99 23.54 27.25
N SER A 395 -13.56 24.37 26.28
CA SER A 395 -13.79 24.06 24.88
C SER A 395 -13.05 22.80 24.45
N LEU A 396 -11.78 22.62 24.84
CA LEU A 396 -11.03 21.39 24.55
C LEU A 396 -11.74 20.15 25.13
N LEU A 397 -12.24 20.25 26.36
CA LEU A 397 -12.91 19.15 27.05
C LEU A 397 -14.24 18.74 26.39
N GLN A 398 -14.91 19.62 25.61
CA GLN A 398 -16.07 19.22 24.80
C GLN A 398 -15.70 18.14 23.77
N GLY A 399 -14.43 18.11 23.33
CA GLY A 399 -13.92 17.12 22.40
C GLY A 399 -13.58 15.78 23.03
N TYR A 400 -13.54 15.68 24.37
CA TYR A 400 -13.02 14.53 25.11
C TYR A 400 -13.68 13.22 24.68
N GLN A 401 -14.98 13.22 24.38
CA GLN A 401 -15.73 12.03 23.97
C GLN A 401 -15.39 11.51 22.56
N TYR A 402 -14.81 12.34 21.70
CA TYR A 402 -14.56 11.97 20.31
C TYR A 402 -13.25 11.22 20.10
N PHE A 403 -12.30 11.33 21.05
CA PHE A 403 -10.97 10.75 20.94
C PHE A 403 -10.83 9.48 21.77
N THR A 404 -10.06 8.53 21.26
CA THR A 404 -9.79 7.25 21.92
C THR A 404 -8.34 7.10 22.37
N GLN A 405 -7.44 7.92 21.84
CA GLN A 405 -6.02 7.85 22.13
C GLN A 405 -5.71 8.39 23.54
N THR A 406 -5.01 7.57 24.34
CA THR A 406 -4.39 7.97 25.61
C THR A 406 -2.88 7.84 25.47
N LEU A 407 -2.16 8.90 25.82
CA LEU A 407 -0.70 8.91 25.85
C LEU A 407 -0.21 8.50 27.23
N GLU A 408 0.95 7.85 27.27
CA GLU A 408 1.66 7.59 28.52
C GLU A 408 2.28 8.90 29.01
N ILE A 409 1.84 9.35 30.18
CA ILE A 409 2.32 10.56 30.83
C ILE A 409 2.83 10.23 32.23
N GLU A 410 3.85 10.97 32.65
CA GLU A 410 4.34 10.92 34.03
C GLU A 410 3.34 11.65 34.94
N VAL A 411 2.84 10.94 35.94
CA VAL A 411 1.84 11.42 36.90
C VAL A 411 2.35 11.24 38.32
N TRP A 412 1.81 12.04 39.24
CA TRP A 412 2.23 12.10 40.63
C TRP A 412 1.15 11.51 41.54
N ASP A 413 1.52 10.56 42.40
CA ASP A 413 0.68 10.08 43.51
C ASP A 413 0.91 11.00 44.72
N PRO A 414 -0.09 11.83 45.12
CA PRO A 414 0.07 12.80 46.20
C PRO A 414 0.12 12.14 47.59
N VAL A 415 -0.34 10.89 47.73
CA VAL A 415 -0.34 10.15 48.99
C VAL A 415 0.99 9.43 49.19
N ALA A 416 1.45 8.67 48.19
CA ALA A 416 2.76 8.00 48.25
C ALA A 416 3.96 8.93 47.97
N LYS A 417 3.73 10.11 47.39
CA LYS A 417 4.77 11.04 46.94
C LYS A 417 5.75 10.40 45.96
N ILE A 418 5.24 9.65 45.00
CA ILE A 418 6.02 9.00 43.96
C ILE A 418 5.51 9.36 42.57
N LYS A 419 6.41 9.28 41.60
CA LYS A 419 6.06 9.41 40.18
C LYS A 419 5.74 8.03 39.60
N LEU A 420 4.71 7.96 38.78
CA LEU A 420 4.33 6.75 38.05
C LEU A 420 3.81 7.14 36.66
N LEU A 421 3.57 6.14 35.81
CA LEU A 421 2.88 6.37 34.54
C LEU A 421 1.37 6.23 34.75
N ASN A 422 0.56 7.06 34.09
CA ASN A 422 -0.90 6.96 34.13
C ASN A 422 -1.41 5.56 33.74
N THR A 423 -0.74 4.89 32.79
CA THR A 423 -1.06 3.51 32.36
C THR A 423 -0.70 2.43 33.38
N LYS A 424 0.13 2.76 34.38
CA LYS A 424 0.58 1.84 35.43
C LYS A 424 -0.07 2.12 36.79
N ALA A 425 -0.95 3.11 36.88
CA ALA A 425 -1.68 3.40 38.10
C ALA A 425 -2.74 2.32 38.38
N SER A 426 -2.89 1.93 39.64
CA SER A 426 -3.93 0.99 40.08
C SER A 426 -5.32 1.63 39.99
N SER A 427 -5.40 2.89 40.43
CA SER A 427 -6.66 3.62 40.58
C SER A 427 -6.48 5.09 40.20
N GLN A 428 -7.58 5.74 39.80
CA GLN A 428 -7.63 7.16 39.45
C GLN A 428 -8.84 7.86 40.07
N TYR A 429 -8.69 9.15 40.39
CA TYR A 429 -9.75 9.97 40.98
C TYR A 429 -9.78 11.37 40.38
N LYS A 430 -10.96 11.88 40.03
CA LYS A 430 -11.12 13.25 39.49
C LYS A 430 -11.48 14.20 40.62
N TYR A 431 -10.67 15.23 40.81
CA TYR A 431 -10.89 16.28 41.81
C TYR A 431 -10.45 17.65 41.27
N LYS A 432 -11.29 18.68 41.45
CA LYS A 432 -11.08 20.05 40.93
C LYS A 432 -10.66 20.10 39.44
N GLY A 433 -11.27 19.25 38.60
CA GLY A 433 -11.00 19.22 37.16
C GLY A 433 -9.68 18.56 36.73
N LYS A 434 -8.90 18.02 37.68
CA LYS A 434 -7.67 17.25 37.43
C LYS A 434 -7.89 15.78 37.79
N THR A 435 -7.34 14.86 36.99
CA THR A 435 -7.27 13.44 37.31
C THR A 435 -6.00 13.16 38.11
N TRP A 436 -6.17 12.55 39.27
CA TRP A 436 -5.10 12.08 40.16
C TRP A 436 -4.97 10.57 40.05
N PHE A 437 -3.74 10.06 40.18
CA PHE A 437 -3.40 8.66 39.97
C PHE A 437 -2.72 8.08 41.20
N PHE A 438 -3.03 6.83 41.51
CA PHE A 438 -2.57 6.17 42.72
C PHE A 438 -1.92 4.82 42.41
N ILE A 439 -0.80 4.53 43.07
CA ILE A 439 -0.09 3.26 42.89
C ILE A 439 -0.87 2.07 43.46
N ASN A 440 -1.74 2.29 44.44
CA ASN A 440 -2.54 1.27 45.09
C ASN A 440 -3.90 1.83 45.54
N ASP A 441 -4.83 0.93 45.87
CA ASP A 441 -6.20 1.31 46.25
C ASP A 441 -6.29 1.99 47.63
N ALA A 442 -5.33 1.72 48.53
CA ALA A 442 -5.28 2.37 49.83
C ALA A 442 -5.02 3.88 49.69
N ASN A 443 -4.06 4.27 48.86
CA ASN A 443 -3.76 5.66 48.53
C ASN A 443 -4.96 6.35 47.88
N TYR A 444 -5.65 5.65 46.97
CA TYR A 444 -6.89 6.13 46.39
C TYR A 444 -7.95 6.41 47.46
N THR A 445 -8.18 5.48 48.39
CA THR A 445 -9.16 5.65 49.46
C THR A 445 -8.78 6.83 50.36
N HIS A 446 -7.52 6.92 50.77
CA HIS A 446 -7.03 8.04 51.58
C HIS A 446 -7.22 9.39 50.91
N PHE A 447 -6.91 9.50 49.62
CA PHE A 447 -7.10 10.74 48.87
C PHE A 447 -8.57 11.07 48.66
N ARG A 448 -9.41 10.08 48.36
CA ARG A 448 -10.86 10.27 48.14
C ARG A 448 -11.54 10.79 49.41
N ASP A 449 -11.15 10.27 50.56
CA ASP A 449 -11.80 10.58 51.84
C ASP A 449 -11.41 11.98 52.37
N ASP A 450 -10.18 12.44 52.10
CA ASP A 450 -9.71 13.79 52.44
C ASP A 450 -8.71 14.35 51.41
N PRO A 451 -9.19 14.86 50.25
CA PRO A 451 -8.30 15.31 49.18
C PRO A 451 -7.46 16.54 49.56
N GLU A 452 -8.00 17.46 50.37
CA GLU A 452 -7.35 18.74 50.65
C GLU A 452 -6.05 18.57 51.43
N ARG A 453 -6.03 17.63 52.39
CA ARG A 453 -4.85 17.27 53.18
C ARG A 453 -3.62 16.92 52.35
N TYR A 454 -3.80 16.30 51.18
CA TYR A 454 -2.69 15.89 50.32
C TYR A 454 -2.34 16.93 49.25
N LEU A 455 -3.18 17.97 49.10
CA LEU A 455 -3.01 19.02 48.10
C LEU A 455 -2.39 20.31 48.65
N GLU A 456 -2.57 20.58 49.95
CA GLU A 456 -2.11 21.81 50.62
C GLU A 456 -0.59 22.06 50.56
N ASN A 457 0.23 21.04 50.25
CA ASN A 457 1.69 21.18 50.11
C ASN A 457 2.24 20.94 48.70
N THR A 458 1.40 20.61 47.71
CA THR A 458 1.84 20.31 46.33
C THR A 458 1.99 21.53 45.43
N ALA A 459 1.48 22.71 45.84
CA ALA A 459 1.60 23.95 45.05
C ALA A 459 3.06 24.41 44.82
N SER A 460 4.03 23.85 45.56
CA SER A 460 5.46 24.10 45.38
C SER A 460 6.20 23.04 44.54
N ALA A 461 5.58 21.88 44.26
CA ALA A 461 6.28 20.70 43.72
C ALA A 461 5.86 20.30 42.29
N THR A 462 4.68 20.72 41.82
CA THR A 462 4.23 20.49 40.44
C THR A 462 4.34 21.78 39.64
N GLY A 463 5.56 22.12 39.24
CA GLY A 463 5.73 23.00 38.08
C GLY A 463 5.23 22.24 36.85
N ASP A 464 4.08 22.64 36.33
CA ASP A 464 3.65 22.26 34.99
C ASP A 464 4.79 22.65 34.02
N LYS A 465 5.44 21.65 33.43
CA LYS A 465 6.43 21.75 32.37
C LYS A 465 5.97 20.95 31.18
#